data_AF-A0A847LWD2-F1
#
_entry.id   AF-A0A847LWD2-F1
#
_cell.length_a   1.000
_cell.length_b   1.000
_cell.length_c   1.000
_cell.angle_alpha   90.00
_cell.angle_beta   90.00
_cell.angle_gamma   90.00
#
_symmetry.space_group_name_H-M   'P 1'
#
loop_
_entity.id
_entity.type
_entity.pdbx_description
1 polymer ?
#
loop_
_entity_poly.entity_id
_entity_poly.type
_entity_poly.pdbx_seq_one_letter_code
_entity_poly.pdbx_strand_id
1 'polypeptide(L)'
;MEIYINGEKISYTLQNEKTLNDVFEFIIAFLDKNDLYIDTIKIDDTQYSFENLDSIKSKSVDEIKKLEIQAAFKQELVSQTVENIISYLTNVVNYIKDNEKYDQENIDKIKEGLSWCTSVVEKIMIIYSISTDYFITKTDKQFSFVVQQMKEMGDNLHLLTINNDFKKEFLSTIVDFMDGIIKIVTYIFVRLKNLPKESKTSHFVIIFSDNIKLLSKLRDLLPKIAENFQSGKEKEAMEIFGSLINYLAFYFEVLILCIDSFSQSEYDFNVLQDLIKQFSDLFGAIKSAISDKDYVNLSDILEYEMAEPLQKLLNETQKLTDFLSTQPSK
;
A
#
# COMPACT_ATOMS: atom_id res chain seq x y z
N MET A 1 14.22 17.57 31.75
CA MET A 1 13.28 17.76 30.62
C MET A 1 11.85 17.46 31.05
N GLU A 2 10.90 18.30 30.68
CA GLU A 2 9.46 18.05 30.72
C GLU A 2 8.94 17.78 29.31
N ILE A 3 8.08 16.78 29.14
CA ILE A 3 7.54 16.40 27.83
C ILE A 3 6.03 16.60 27.81
N TYR A 4 5.55 17.25 26.76
CA TYR A 4 4.14 17.52 26.50
C TYR A 4 3.74 16.94 25.14
N ILE A 5 2.62 16.22 25.09
CA ILE A 5 2.01 15.74 23.83
C ILE A 5 0.61 16.33 23.77
N ASN A 6 0.30 17.06 22.68
CA ASN A 6 -0.99 17.73 22.48
C ASN A 6 -1.42 18.63 23.65
N GLY A 7 -0.44 19.27 24.31
CA GLY A 7 -0.65 20.16 25.46
C GLY A 7 -0.75 19.44 26.81
N GLU A 8 -0.78 18.11 26.83
CA GLU A 8 -0.82 17.33 28.07
C GLU A 8 0.60 16.90 28.48
N LYS A 9 0.94 17.16 29.74
CA LYS A 9 2.22 16.71 30.31
C LYS A 9 2.18 15.19 30.49
N ILE A 10 3.07 14.47 29.82
CA ILE A 10 3.15 13.03 29.99
C ILE A 10 3.94 12.69 31.25
N SER A 11 3.44 11.71 32.01
CA SER A 11 4.16 11.16 33.17
C SER A 11 5.25 10.19 32.69
N TYR A 12 6.33 10.76 32.15
CA TYR A 12 7.48 10.03 31.66
C TYR A 12 8.71 10.40 32.48
N THR A 13 9.45 9.38 32.90
CA THR A 13 10.74 9.55 33.60
C THR A 13 11.81 8.95 32.70
N LEU A 14 12.81 9.75 32.33
CA LEU A 14 13.98 9.29 31.60
C LEU A 14 14.62 8.15 32.41
N GLN A 15 14.76 6.98 31.80
CA GLN A 15 15.38 5.81 32.41
C GLN A 15 16.82 5.65 31.93
N ASN A 16 17.01 5.58 30.61
CA ASN A 16 18.30 5.32 29.98
C ASN A 16 18.62 6.30 28.84
N GLU A 17 17.68 7.17 28.49
CA GLU A 17 17.74 8.12 27.40
C GLU A 17 18.73 9.25 27.75
N LYS A 18 19.75 9.44 26.90
CA LYS A 18 20.80 10.45 27.09
C LYS A 18 20.71 11.57 26.07
N THR A 19 20.20 11.25 24.90
CA THR A 19 20.07 12.17 23.78
C THR A 19 18.62 12.42 23.42
N LEU A 20 18.37 13.53 22.74
CA LEU A 20 17.05 13.82 22.21
C LEU A 20 16.56 12.74 21.22
N ASN A 21 17.49 12.09 20.50
CA ASN A 21 17.14 10.96 19.65
C ASN A 21 16.53 9.79 20.43
N ASP A 22 17.11 9.43 21.58
CA ASP A 22 16.58 8.34 22.42
C ASP A 22 15.15 8.64 22.88
N VAL A 23 14.90 9.89 23.25
CA VAL A 23 13.56 10.39 23.61
C VAL A 23 12.61 10.33 22.42
N PHE A 24 13.05 10.72 21.22
CA PHE A 24 12.22 10.62 20.02
C PHE A 24 11.90 9.19 19.64
N GLU A 25 12.84 8.24 19.73
CA GLU A 25 12.57 6.83 19.45
C GLU A 25 11.45 6.29 20.35
N PHE A 26 11.51 6.63 21.65
CA PHE A 26 10.45 6.30 22.60
C PHE A 26 9.11 6.94 22.20
N ILE A 27 9.10 8.25 21.94
CA ILE A 27 7.86 8.98 21.61
C ILE A 27 7.27 8.48 20.28
N ILE A 28 8.10 8.25 19.27
CA ILE A 28 7.66 7.69 17.98
C ILE A 28 7.02 6.33 18.22
N ALA A 29 7.66 5.44 18.99
CA ALA A 29 7.07 4.13 19.32
C ALA A 29 5.76 4.25 20.12
N PHE A 30 5.64 5.25 20.99
CA PHE A 30 4.41 5.54 21.74
C PHE A 30 3.28 6.05 20.84
N LEU A 31 3.57 6.99 19.94
CA LEU A 31 2.62 7.56 19.00
C LEU A 31 2.19 6.52 17.94
N ASP A 32 3.13 5.71 17.46
CA ASP A 32 2.90 4.67 16.46
C ASP A 32 1.86 3.63 16.92
N LYS A 33 1.87 3.27 18.21
CA LYS A 33 0.85 2.39 18.81
C LYS A 33 -0.58 2.95 18.72
N ASN A 34 -0.71 4.27 18.62
CA ASN A 34 -1.98 4.99 18.59
C ASN A 34 -2.32 5.52 17.18
N ASP A 35 -1.62 5.06 16.15
CA ASP A 35 -1.73 5.58 14.77
C ASP A 35 -1.52 7.10 14.67
N LEU A 36 -0.66 7.64 15.53
CA LEU A 36 -0.26 9.03 15.53
C LEU A 36 1.14 9.19 14.92
N TYR A 37 1.41 10.40 14.43
CA TYR A 37 2.76 10.81 14.03
C TYR A 37 3.08 12.18 14.63
N ILE A 38 4.37 12.52 14.66
CA ILE A 38 4.82 13.84 15.10
C ILE A 38 4.60 14.82 13.94
N ASP A 39 3.67 15.76 14.13
CA ASP A 39 3.40 16.83 13.18
C ASP A 39 4.33 18.03 13.44
N THR A 40 4.37 18.50 14.69
CA THR A 40 5.16 19.67 15.07
C THR A 40 5.94 19.41 16.36
N ILE A 41 7.18 19.91 16.42
CA ILE A 41 8.06 19.84 17.60
C ILE A 41 8.45 21.25 18.02
N LYS A 42 8.34 21.55 19.31
CA LYS A 42 8.92 22.73 19.94
C LYS A 42 9.83 22.33 21.09
N ILE A 43 11.02 22.91 21.13
CA ILE A 43 11.99 22.70 22.20
C ILE A 43 12.35 24.07 22.76
N ASP A 44 12.10 24.28 24.05
CA ASP A 44 12.31 25.54 24.75
C ASP A 44 11.77 26.74 23.94
N ASP A 45 10.49 26.66 23.57
CA ASP A 45 9.73 27.62 22.75
C ASP A 45 10.20 27.82 21.30
N THR A 46 11.24 27.12 20.86
CA THR A 46 11.72 27.15 19.47
C THR A 46 11.10 26.02 18.67
N GLN A 47 10.42 26.33 17.57
CA GLN A 47 9.83 25.33 16.68
C GLN A 47 10.88 24.76 15.72
N TYR A 48 10.88 23.44 15.57
CA TYR A 48 11.75 22.71 14.65
C TYR A 48 10.90 22.00 13.60
N SER A 49 11.33 22.06 12.34
CA SER A 49 10.81 21.21 11.26
C SER A 49 11.52 19.86 11.25
N PHE A 50 10.88 18.84 10.69
CA PHE A 50 11.42 17.48 10.64
C PHE A 50 12.80 17.41 9.96
N GLU A 51 13.00 18.21 8.90
CA GLU A 51 14.26 18.32 8.14
C GLU A 51 15.43 18.87 8.97
N ASN A 52 15.12 19.64 10.03
CA ASN A 52 16.13 20.24 10.91
C ASN A 52 16.38 19.41 12.18
N LEU A 53 15.65 18.30 12.38
CA LEU A 53 15.79 17.46 13.58
C LEU A 53 17.17 16.80 13.66
N ASP A 54 17.77 16.43 12.53
CA ASP A 54 19.09 15.77 12.53
C ASP A 54 20.18 16.63 13.19
N SER A 55 20.06 17.95 13.10
CA SER A 55 20.99 18.89 13.74
C SER A 55 20.90 18.93 15.27
N ILE A 56 19.81 18.40 15.84
CA ILE A 56 19.54 18.45 17.28
C ILE A 56 19.36 17.07 17.93
N LYS A 57 19.30 15.99 17.14
CA LYS A 57 19.18 14.61 17.63
C LYS A 57 20.24 14.23 18.66
N SER A 58 21.46 14.73 18.50
CA SER A 58 22.59 14.47 19.40
C SER A 58 22.63 15.34 20.66
N LYS A 59 21.74 16.34 20.80
CA LYS A 59 21.70 17.18 21.99
C LYS A 59 21.39 16.35 23.23
N SER A 60 22.06 16.68 24.32
CA SER A 60 21.81 16.06 25.62
C SER A 60 20.42 16.44 26.12
N VAL A 61 19.72 15.47 26.71
CA VAL A 61 18.41 15.71 27.34
C VAL A 61 18.48 16.65 28.54
N ASP A 62 19.66 16.77 29.17
CA ASP A 62 19.90 17.66 30.31
C ASP A 62 19.90 19.16 29.92
N GLU A 63 20.19 19.45 28.65
CA GLU A 63 20.21 20.82 28.11
C GLU A 63 18.82 21.33 27.75
N ILE A 64 17.82 20.45 27.77
CA ILE A 64 16.46 20.73 27.31
C ILE A 64 15.51 20.78 28.50
N LYS A 65 14.87 21.95 28.70
CA LYS A 65 13.91 22.10 29.79
C LYS A 65 12.56 21.57 29.39
N LYS A 66 12.07 21.92 28.20
CA LYS A 66 10.72 21.63 27.73
C LYS A 66 10.73 21.12 26.29
N LEU A 67 10.09 19.97 26.08
CA LEU A 67 9.80 19.38 24.78
C LEU A 67 8.28 19.32 24.61
N GLU A 68 7.78 19.97 23.56
CA GLU A 68 6.35 19.97 23.21
C GLU A 68 6.17 19.37 21.82
N ILE A 69 5.24 18.43 21.73
CA ILE A 69 4.94 17.70 20.52
C ILE A 69 3.45 17.86 20.22
N GLN A 70 3.15 18.30 19.01
CA GLN A 70 1.82 18.15 18.44
C GLN A 70 1.83 16.87 17.61
N ALA A 71 0.94 15.96 17.98
CA ALA A 71 0.75 14.69 17.30
C ALA A 71 -0.59 14.71 16.58
N ALA A 72 -0.57 14.29 15.31
CA ALA A 72 -1.76 14.19 14.46
C ALA A 72 -2.00 12.75 14.03
N PHE A 73 -3.21 12.45 13.56
CA PHE A 73 -3.54 11.10 13.11
C PHE A 73 -2.89 10.81 11.77
N LYS A 74 -2.28 9.64 11.66
CA LYS A 74 -1.73 9.13 10.40
C LYS A 74 -2.79 9.06 9.30
N GLN A 75 -4.04 8.78 9.66
CA GLN A 75 -5.18 8.80 8.75
C GLN A 75 -5.33 10.17 8.07
N GLU A 76 -5.26 11.26 8.83
CA GLU A 76 -5.42 12.63 8.30
C GLU A 76 -4.29 12.98 7.33
N LEU A 77 -3.05 12.63 7.69
CA LEU A 77 -1.89 12.82 6.81
C LEU A 77 -2.08 12.11 5.47
N VAL A 78 -2.47 10.83 5.50
CA VAL A 78 -2.67 10.04 4.28
C VAL A 78 -3.83 10.61 3.46
N SER A 79 -4.97 10.92 4.09
CA SER A 79 -6.13 11.52 3.41
C SER A 79 -5.77 12.82 2.69
N GLN A 80 -5.16 13.78 3.40
CA GLN A 80 -4.80 15.08 2.83
C GLN A 80 -3.78 14.94 1.70
N THR A 81 -2.77 14.07 1.90
CA THR A 81 -1.73 13.85 0.91
C THR A 81 -2.32 13.27 -0.38
N VAL A 82 -3.22 12.31 -0.25
CA VAL A 82 -3.87 11.64 -1.38
C VAL A 82 -4.82 12.58 -2.09
N GLU A 83 -5.62 13.34 -1.35
CA GLU A 83 -6.51 14.36 -1.92
C GLU A 83 -5.72 15.36 -2.78
N ASN A 84 -4.57 15.84 -2.28
CA ASN A 84 -3.70 16.74 -3.02
C ASN A 84 -3.16 16.10 -4.30
N ILE A 85 -2.69 14.85 -4.24
CA ILE A 85 -2.19 14.13 -5.41
C ILE A 85 -3.31 13.91 -6.45
N ILE A 86 -4.46 13.41 -6.03
CA ILE A 86 -5.60 13.14 -6.93
C ILE A 86 -6.11 14.43 -7.55
N SER A 87 -6.22 15.51 -6.77
CA SER A 87 -6.62 16.84 -7.27
C SER A 87 -5.63 17.35 -8.32
N TYR A 88 -4.34 17.29 -8.04
CA TYR A 88 -3.30 17.69 -8.98
C TYR A 88 -3.36 16.87 -10.28
N LEU A 89 -3.39 15.54 -10.19
CA LEU A 89 -3.42 14.65 -11.35
C LEU A 89 -4.70 14.82 -12.18
N THR A 90 -5.83 15.07 -11.52
CA THR A 90 -7.10 15.40 -12.21
C THR A 90 -6.96 16.69 -13.01
N ASN A 91 -6.34 17.72 -12.43
CA ASN A 91 -6.09 18.98 -13.14
C ASN A 91 -5.14 18.78 -14.33
N VAL A 92 -4.09 17.95 -14.20
CA VAL A 92 -3.21 17.59 -15.32
C VAL A 92 -3.98 16.88 -16.43
N VAL A 93 -4.81 15.89 -16.09
CA VAL A 93 -5.65 15.16 -17.05
C VAL A 93 -6.59 16.11 -17.80
N ASN A 94 -7.26 17.00 -17.09
CA ASN A 94 -8.18 17.98 -17.68
C ASN A 94 -7.43 18.95 -18.59
N TYR A 95 -6.32 19.53 -18.10
CA TYR A 95 -5.47 20.43 -18.88
C TYR A 95 -5.00 19.78 -20.19
N ILE A 96 -4.56 18.52 -20.16
CA ILE A 96 -4.08 17.81 -21.36
C ILE A 96 -5.23 17.49 -22.33
N LYS A 97 -6.43 17.17 -21.83
CA LYS A 97 -7.59 16.91 -22.67
C LYS A 97 -8.12 18.17 -23.35
N ASP A 98 -8.12 19.30 -22.63
CA ASP A 98 -8.72 20.55 -23.09
C ASP A 98 -7.78 21.36 -24.01
N ASN A 99 -6.50 20.99 -24.07
CA ASN A 99 -5.51 21.69 -24.88
C ASN A 99 -4.86 20.77 -25.93
N GLU A 100 -4.51 21.35 -27.07
CA GLU A 100 -3.76 20.70 -28.16
C GLU A 100 -2.30 21.15 -28.23
N LYS A 101 -1.96 22.28 -27.59
CA LYS A 101 -0.62 22.83 -27.52
C LYS A 101 -0.28 23.16 -26.07
N TYR A 102 0.97 22.93 -25.70
CA TYR A 102 1.46 23.08 -24.34
C TYR A 102 2.70 23.97 -24.38
N ASP A 103 2.70 25.06 -23.63
CA ASP A 103 3.92 25.86 -23.45
C ASP A 103 4.91 25.15 -22.52
N GLN A 104 6.19 25.52 -22.64
CA GLN A 104 7.26 24.88 -21.89
C GLN A 104 7.09 25.07 -20.37
N GLU A 105 6.59 26.23 -19.93
CA GLU A 105 6.39 26.52 -18.51
C GLU A 105 5.37 25.55 -17.88
N ASN A 106 4.26 25.27 -18.57
CA ASN A 106 3.27 24.32 -18.11
C ASN A 106 3.80 22.88 -18.17
N ILE A 107 4.58 22.52 -19.19
CA ILE A 107 5.24 21.21 -19.26
C ILE A 107 6.20 21.02 -18.07
N ASP A 108 6.99 22.03 -17.73
CA ASP A 108 7.94 21.97 -16.60
C ASP A 108 7.19 21.85 -15.26
N LYS A 109 6.11 22.61 -15.06
CA LYS A 109 5.24 22.48 -13.87
C LYS A 109 4.59 21.10 -13.77
N ILE A 110 4.17 20.52 -14.89
CA ILE A 110 3.65 19.14 -14.91
C ILE A 110 4.76 18.18 -14.50
N LYS A 111 5.95 18.30 -15.08
CA LYS A 111 7.10 17.46 -14.74
C LYS A 111 7.42 17.48 -13.24
N GLU A 112 7.52 18.68 -12.66
CA GLU A 112 7.81 18.86 -11.24
C GLU A 112 6.73 18.24 -10.34
N GLY A 113 5.46 18.49 -10.63
CA GLY A 113 4.39 17.94 -9.81
C GLY A 113 4.21 16.42 -9.97
N LEU A 114 4.51 15.84 -11.13
CA LEU A 114 4.57 14.38 -11.30
C LEU A 114 5.70 13.76 -10.46
N SER A 115 6.89 14.39 -10.47
CA SER A 115 8.02 13.97 -9.64
C SER A 115 7.66 14.04 -8.15
N TRP A 116 6.98 15.11 -7.72
CA TRP A 116 6.45 15.23 -6.37
C TRP A 116 5.46 14.10 -6.04
N CYS A 117 4.48 13.84 -6.91
CA CYS A 117 3.48 12.79 -6.71
C CYS A 117 4.13 11.41 -6.50
N THR A 118 5.06 11.00 -7.37
CA THR A 118 5.75 9.71 -7.23
C THR A 118 6.59 9.63 -5.97
N SER A 119 7.35 10.69 -5.66
CA SER A 119 8.19 10.76 -4.46
C SER A 119 7.36 10.64 -3.18
N VAL A 120 6.17 11.25 -3.14
CA VAL A 120 5.29 11.21 -1.97
C VAL A 120 4.67 9.82 -1.79
N VAL A 121 4.22 9.18 -2.88
CA VAL A 121 3.70 7.80 -2.83
C VAL A 121 4.78 6.84 -2.34
N GLU A 122 6.03 6.97 -2.82
CA GLU A 122 7.17 6.19 -2.35
C GLU A 122 7.41 6.35 -0.85
N LYS A 123 7.36 7.59 -0.33
CA LYS A 123 7.47 7.85 1.11
C LYS A 123 6.35 7.19 1.91
N ILE A 124 5.10 7.28 1.45
CA ILE A 124 3.96 6.61 2.10
C ILE A 124 4.21 5.11 2.16
N MET A 125 4.60 4.49 1.05
CA MET A 125 4.86 3.04 1.01
C MET A 125 5.98 2.63 1.97
N ILE A 126 7.05 3.41 2.07
CA ILE A 126 8.14 3.18 3.04
C ILE A 126 7.61 3.29 4.48
N ILE A 127 6.88 4.37 4.81
CA ILE A 127 6.34 4.62 6.16
C ILE A 127 5.46 3.46 6.63
N TYR A 128 4.65 2.91 5.73
CA TYR A 128 3.75 1.80 6.06
C TYR A 128 4.35 0.42 5.75
N SER A 129 5.59 0.34 5.28
CA SER A 129 6.24 -0.91 4.87
C SER A 129 5.40 -1.72 3.87
N ILE A 130 4.85 -1.02 2.87
CA ILE A 130 3.99 -1.58 1.83
C ILE A 130 4.81 -1.79 0.56
N SER A 131 4.72 -2.97 -0.06
CA SER A 131 5.29 -3.20 -1.38
C SER A 131 4.36 -2.70 -2.48
N THR A 132 4.92 -2.03 -3.49
CA THR A 132 4.24 -1.69 -4.75
C THR A 132 3.76 -2.92 -5.51
N ASP A 133 4.40 -4.07 -5.30
CA ASP A 133 4.12 -5.31 -6.03
C ASP A 133 2.81 -5.98 -5.61
N TYR A 134 2.21 -5.51 -4.53
CA TYR A 134 0.93 -6.01 -4.03
C TYR A 134 -0.27 -5.49 -4.84
N PHE A 135 -0.11 -4.36 -5.54
CA PHE A 135 -1.23 -3.69 -6.18
C PHE A 135 -1.20 -3.88 -7.69
N ILE A 136 -2.33 -4.36 -8.20
CA ILE A 136 -2.61 -4.45 -9.64
C ILE A 136 -3.65 -3.38 -9.95
N THR A 137 -3.39 -2.54 -10.95
CA THR A 137 -4.31 -1.49 -11.38
C THR A 137 -5.48 -2.08 -12.16
N LYS A 138 -6.52 -1.27 -12.41
CA LYS A 138 -7.67 -1.68 -13.21
C LYS A 138 -7.35 -2.10 -14.65
N THR A 139 -6.18 -1.74 -15.17
CA THR A 139 -5.67 -2.14 -16.50
C THR A 139 -4.73 -3.35 -16.42
N ASP A 140 -4.75 -4.08 -15.30
CA ASP A 140 -3.92 -5.26 -15.03
C ASP A 140 -2.40 -5.00 -15.03
N LYS A 141 -2.00 -3.74 -14.80
CA LYS A 141 -0.59 -3.39 -14.61
C LYS A 141 -0.22 -3.47 -13.14
N GLN A 142 0.96 -3.99 -12.86
CA GLN A 142 1.55 -3.91 -11.53
C GLN A 142 1.84 -2.45 -11.19
N PHE A 143 1.54 -2.01 -9.97
CA PHE A 143 1.69 -0.60 -9.62
C PHE A 143 3.15 -0.13 -9.63
N SER A 144 4.12 -1.01 -9.30
CA SER A 144 5.55 -0.72 -9.44
C SER A 144 5.91 -0.30 -10.88
N PHE A 145 5.39 -1.04 -11.86
CA PHE A 145 5.55 -0.70 -13.27
C PHE A 145 4.89 0.65 -13.61
N VAL A 146 3.70 0.92 -13.10
CA VAL A 146 3.00 2.20 -13.34
C VAL A 146 3.78 3.38 -12.75
N VAL A 147 4.33 3.25 -11.53
CA VAL A 147 5.21 4.27 -10.91
C VAL A 147 6.42 4.55 -11.80
N GLN A 148 7.07 3.50 -12.32
CA GLN A 148 8.20 3.63 -13.24
C GLN A 148 7.80 4.32 -14.55
N GLN A 149 6.71 3.88 -15.18
CA GLN A 149 6.19 4.53 -16.40
C GLN A 149 5.90 6.01 -16.17
N MET A 150 5.35 6.36 -15.01
CA MET A 150 5.04 7.75 -14.68
C MET A 150 6.32 8.61 -14.63
N LYS A 151 7.39 8.10 -14.01
CA LYS A 151 8.71 8.77 -13.98
C LYS A 151 9.29 8.93 -15.38
N GLU A 152 9.32 7.85 -16.17
CA GLU A 152 9.85 7.86 -17.54
C GLU A 152 9.07 8.80 -18.46
N MET A 153 7.74 8.82 -18.36
CA MET A 153 6.91 9.74 -19.13
C MET A 153 7.07 11.19 -18.68
N GLY A 154 7.27 11.43 -17.38
CA GLY A 154 7.61 12.76 -16.83
C GLY A 154 8.85 13.37 -17.50
N ASP A 155 9.87 12.55 -17.75
CA ASP A 155 11.07 12.99 -18.47
C ASP A 155 10.84 13.26 -19.97
N ASN A 156 9.81 12.65 -20.54
CA ASN A 156 9.48 12.72 -21.96
C ASN A 156 8.23 13.57 -22.27
N LEU A 157 7.77 14.42 -21.35
CA LEU A 157 6.54 15.22 -21.52
C LEU A 157 6.54 16.14 -22.76
N HIS A 158 7.71 16.52 -23.26
CA HIS A 158 7.83 17.28 -24.51
C HIS A 158 7.15 16.57 -25.70
N LEU A 159 7.04 15.23 -25.67
CA LEU A 159 6.37 14.43 -26.69
C LEU A 159 4.84 14.63 -26.74
N LEU A 160 4.22 15.20 -25.69
CA LEU A 160 2.77 15.47 -25.67
C LEU A 160 2.30 16.31 -26.85
N THR A 161 3.17 17.20 -27.35
CA THR A 161 2.85 18.12 -28.46
C THR A 161 2.91 17.49 -29.85
N ILE A 162 3.62 16.37 -30.00
CA ILE A 162 3.97 15.80 -31.30
C ILE A 162 3.58 14.34 -31.47
N ASN A 163 3.18 13.66 -30.39
CA ASN A 163 2.85 12.24 -30.41
C ASN A 163 1.50 11.96 -29.70
N ASN A 164 0.46 11.69 -30.50
CA ASN A 164 -0.88 11.38 -30.00
C ASN A 164 -0.95 10.04 -29.24
N ASP A 165 -0.15 9.06 -29.63
CA ASP A 165 -0.10 7.77 -28.93
C ASP A 165 0.54 7.95 -27.55
N PHE A 166 1.61 8.74 -27.46
CA PHE A 166 2.20 9.13 -26.18
C PHE A 166 1.20 9.86 -25.30
N LYS A 167 0.43 10.83 -25.84
CA LYS A 167 -0.63 11.53 -25.10
C LYS A 167 -1.67 10.55 -24.53
N LYS A 168 -2.11 9.58 -25.33
CA LYS A 168 -3.09 8.56 -24.89
C LYS A 168 -2.52 7.65 -23.80
N GLU A 169 -1.29 7.17 -23.98
CA GLU A 169 -0.60 6.32 -23.00
C GLU A 169 -0.33 7.07 -21.70
N PHE A 170 0.07 8.34 -21.78
CA PHE A 170 0.29 9.21 -20.64
C PHE A 170 -0.98 9.41 -19.81
N LEU A 171 -2.11 9.73 -20.47
CA LEU A 171 -3.39 9.86 -19.79
C LEU A 171 -3.83 8.55 -19.14
N SER A 172 -3.63 7.41 -19.82
CA SER A 172 -3.91 6.09 -19.24
C SER A 172 -3.05 5.83 -18.00
N THR A 173 -1.77 6.18 -18.06
CA THR A 173 -0.80 5.96 -16.98
C THR A 173 -1.13 6.81 -15.76
N ILE A 174 -1.52 8.09 -15.92
CA ILE A 174 -2.01 8.91 -14.80
C ILE A 174 -3.23 8.25 -14.15
N VAL A 175 -4.16 7.77 -14.96
CA VAL A 175 -5.40 7.14 -14.47
C VAL A 175 -5.10 5.84 -13.71
N ASP A 176 -4.16 5.03 -14.18
CA ASP A 176 -3.68 3.83 -13.48
C ASP A 176 -2.91 4.18 -12.21
N PHE A 177 -2.16 5.28 -12.22
CA PHE A 177 -1.43 5.76 -11.05
C PHE A 177 -2.39 6.20 -9.94
N MET A 178 -3.45 6.95 -10.29
CA MET A 178 -4.52 7.33 -9.36
C MET A 178 -5.25 6.10 -8.79
N ASP A 179 -5.55 5.09 -9.62
CA ASP A 179 -6.16 3.83 -9.19
C ASP A 179 -5.29 3.10 -8.16
N GLY A 180 -3.99 3.01 -8.41
CA GLY A 180 -3.04 2.40 -7.47
C GLY A 180 -2.93 3.15 -6.15
N ILE A 181 -2.94 4.49 -6.17
CA ILE A 181 -2.97 5.30 -4.94
C ILE A 181 -4.22 4.99 -4.12
N ILE A 182 -5.40 4.95 -4.75
CA ILE A 182 -6.66 4.64 -4.05
C ILE A 182 -6.58 3.27 -3.37
N LYS A 183 -6.00 2.26 -4.05
CA LYS A 183 -5.79 0.92 -3.48
C LYS A 183 -4.84 0.92 -2.29
N ILE A 184 -3.70 1.62 -2.40
CA ILE A 184 -2.74 1.77 -1.29
C ILE A 184 -3.41 2.41 -0.07
N VAL A 185 -4.18 3.46 -0.28
CA VAL A 185 -4.86 4.19 0.80
C VAL A 185 -5.91 3.31 1.45
N THR A 186 -6.74 2.64 0.65
CA THR A 186 -7.73 1.70 1.14
C THR A 186 -7.08 0.61 2.00
N TYR A 187 -5.92 0.11 1.57
CA TYR A 187 -5.13 -0.85 2.33
C TYR A 187 -4.55 -0.28 3.64
N ILE A 188 -4.03 0.94 3.61
CA ILE A 188 -3.54 1.63 4.81
C ILE A 188 -4.66 1.72 5.86
N PHE A 189 -5.86 2.11 5.44
CA PHE A 189 -6.98 2.33 6.35
C PHE A 189 -7.40 1.05 7.09
N VAL A 190 -7.42 -0.10 6.41
CA VAL A 190 -7.74 -1.37 7.09
C VAL A 190 -6.65 -1.80 8.10
N ARG A 191 -5.40 -1.37 7.89
CA ARG A 191 -4.26 -1.62 8.79
C ARG A 191 -4.18 -0.70 10.00
N LEU A 192 -4.81 0.47 9.97
CA LEU A 192 -4.81 1.39 11.12
C LEU A 192 -5.44 0.70 12.32
N LYS A 193 -4.70 0.55 13.43
CA LYS A 193 -5.11 -0.28 14.57
C LYS A 193 -6.31 0.28 15.30
N ASN A 194 -6.33 1.61 15.46
CA ASN A 194 -7.31 2.33 16.26
C ASN A 194 -8.47 2.90 15.43
N LEU A 195 -8.49 2.64 14.12
CA LEU A 195 -9.62 3.00 13.27
C LEU A 195 -10.82 2.09 13.61
N PRO A 196 -12.01 2.65 13.94
CA PRO A 196 -13.17 1.85 14.27
C PRO A 196 -13.56 0.90 13.14
N LYS A 197 -14.10 -0.28 13.47
CA LYS A 197 -14.50 -1.27 12.45
C LYS A 197 -15.47 -0.69 11.42
N GLU A 198 -16.39 0.19 11.84
CA GLU A 198 -17.37 0.83 10.95
C GLU A 198 -16.70 1.73 9.92
N SER A 199 -15.57 2.35 10.28
CA SER A 199 -14.76 3.15 9.36
C SER A 199 -13.88 2.27 8.46
N LYS A 200 -13.60 1.02 8.85
CA LYS A 200 -12.88 0.04 8.00
C LYS A 200 -13.79 -0.71 7.03
N THR A 201 -15.07 -0.87 7.36
CA THR A 201 -16.03 -1.70 6.59
C THR A 201 -16.01 -1.37 5.10
N SER A 202 -16.15 -0.09 4.74
CA SER A 202 -16.19 0.35 3.33
C SER A 202 -14.87 0.05 2.61
N HIS A 203 -13.74 0.22 3.28
CA HIS A 203 -12.43 -0.11 2.73
C HIS A 203 -12.26 -1.62 2.50
N PHE A 204 -12.70 -2.46 3.43
CA PHE A 204 -12.72 -3.92 3.20
C PHE A 204 -13.61 -4.30 2.02
N VAL A 205 -14.81 -3.72 1.90
CA VAL A 205 -15.72 -3.98 0.76
C VAL A 205 -15.05 -3.61 -0.57
N ILE A 206 -14.38 -2.46 -0.65
CA ILE A 206 -13.64 -2.05 -1.84
C ILE A 206 -12.55 -3.07 -2.17
N ILE A 207 -11.70 -3.41 -1.18
CA ILE A 207 -10.61 -4.36 -1.39
C ILE A 207 -11.15 -5.71 -1.86
N PHE A 208 -12.15 -6.29 -1.19
CA PHE A 208 -12.67 -7.61 -1.56
C PHE A 208 -13.37 -7.61 -2.92
N SER A 209 -14.10 -6.54 -3.26
CA SER A 209 -14.71 -6.37 -4.59
C SER A 209 -13.68 -6.37 -5.72
N ASP A 210 -12.56 -5.68 -5.53
CA ASP A 210 -11.46 -5.68 -6.49
C ASP A 210 -10.78 -7.05 -6.59
N ASN A 211 -10.60 -7.72 -5.45
CA ASN A 211 -9.93 -9.02 -5.40
C ASN A 211 -10.75 -10.16 -6.01
N ILE A 212 -12.09 -10.10 -6.01
CA ILE A 212 -12.94 -11.09 -6.72
C ILE A 212 -12.58 -11.17 -8.22
N LYS A 213 -12.35 -10.01 -8.85
CA LYS A 213 -11.94 -9.95 -10.25
C LYS A 213 -10.53 -10.49 -10.46
N LEU A 214 -9.61 -10.26 -9.52
CA LEU A 214 -8.23 -10.71 -9.63
C LEU A 214 -8.10 -12.22 -9.37
N LEU A 215 -8.74 -12.74 -8.31
CA LEU A 215 -8.80 -14.16 -8.00
C LEU A 215 -9.36 -14.99 -9.18
N SER A 216 -10.38 -14.49 -9.87
CA SER A 216 -10.91 -15.18 -11.06
C SER A 216 -9.89 -15.24 -12.21
N LYS A 217 -9.11 -14.17 -12.43
CA LYS A 217 -8.02 -14.16 -13.42
C LYS A 217 -6.87 -15.08 -13.05
N LEU A 218 -6.50 -15.16 -11.77
CA LEU A 218 -5.40 -16.01 -11.30
C LEU A 218 -5.63 -17.47 -11.64
N ARG A 219 -6.87 -17.95 -11.52
CA ARG A 219 -7.22 -19.33 -11.87
C ARG A 219 -6.87 -19.64 -13.32
N ASP A 220 -7.09 -18.69 -14.22
CA ASP A 220 -6.82 -18.85 -15.65
C ASP A 220 -5.31 -18.69 -15.98
N LEU A 221 -4.49 -18.24 -15.02
CA LEU A 221 -3.02 -18.14 -15.15
C LEU A 221 -2.29 -19.40 -14.69
N LEU A 222 -2.84 -20.18 -13.74
CA LEU A 222 -2.18 -21.38 -13.20
C LEU A 222 -1.72 -22.38 -14.28
N PRO A 223 -2.54 -22.71 -15.31
CA PRO A 223 -2.10 -23.62 -16.37
C PRO A 223 -0.95 -23.05 -17.21
N LYS A 224 -0.92 -21.72 -17.41
CA LYS A 224 0.16 -21.05 -18.17
C LYS A 224 1.48 -21.10 -17.43
N ILE A 225 1.45 -20.98 -16.10
CA ILE A 225 2.63 -21.12 -15.26
C ILE A 225 3.18 -22.54 -15.38
N ALA A 226 2.29 -23.55 -15.27
CA ALA A 226 2.64 -24.96 -15.45
C ALA A 226 3.25 -25.25 -16.84
N GLU A 227 2.61 -24.77 -17.92
CA GLU A 227 3.10 -24.91 -19.29
C GLU A 227 4.49 -24.28 -19.48
N ASN A 228 4.73 -23.09 -18.93
CA ASN A 228 6.03 -22.42 -19.01
C ASN A 228 7.14 -23.20 -18.29
N PHE A 229 6.84 -23.82 -17.13
CA PHE A 229 7.80 -24.71 -16.47
C PHE A 229 8.09 -25.96 -17.33
N GLN A 230 7.07 -26.61 -17.87
CA GLN A 230 7.24 -27.83 -18.70
C GLN A 230 7.97 -27.56 -20.02
N SER A 231 7.79 -26.38 -20.61
CA SER A 231 8.41 -25.99 -21.88
C SER A 231 9.82 -25.40 -21.72
N GLY A 232 10.38 -25.40 -20.51
CA GLY A 232 11.74 -24.90 -20.23
C GLY A 232 11.84 -23.37 -20.15
N LYS A 233 10.72 -22.66 -20.11
CA LYS A 233 10.64 -21.21 -19.94
C LYS A 233 10.59 -20.83 -18.46
N GLU A 234 11.49 -21.41 -17.67
CA GLU A 234 11.49 -21.31 -16.20
C GLU A 234 11.52 -19.86 -15.71
N LYS A 235 12.29 -18.99 -16.36
CA LYS A 235 12.39 -17.57 -15.98
C LYS A 235 11.03 -16.86 -16.08
N GLU A 236 10.33 -17.04 -17.20
CA GLU A 236 9.01 -16.45 -17.43
C GLU A 236 7.97 -17.04 -16.45
N ALA A 237 8.05 -18.35 -16.19
CA ALA A 237 7.20 -19.01 -15.21
C ALA A 237 7.41 -18.44 -13.80
N MET A 238 8.67 -18.25 -13.38
CA MET A 238 9.02 -17.71 -12.07
C MET A 238 8.59 -16.25 -11.89
N GLU A 239 8.68 -15.43 -12.94
CA GLU A 239 8.20 -14.04 -12.90
C GLU A 239 6.68 -13.99 -12.67
N ILE A 240 5.91 -14.77 -13.44
CA ILE A 240 4.44 -14.83 -13.30
C ILE A 240 4.05 -15.41 -11.93
N PHE A 241 4.72 -16.50 -11.53
CA PHE A 241 4.46 -17.17 -10.26
C PHE A 241 4.81 -16.29 -9.05
N GLY A 242 5.92 -15.56 -9.10
CA GLY A 242 6.31 -14.62 -8.05
C GLY A 242 5.26 -13.52 -7.82
N SER A 243 4.72 -12.95 -8.90
CA SER A 243 3.63 -11.97 -8.83
C SER A 243 2.36 -12.55 -8.21
N LEU A 244 2.01 -13.80 -8.54
CA LEU A 244 0.87 -14.51 -7.94
C LEU A 244 1.07 -14.70 -6.43
N ILE A 245 2.25 -15.14 -5.99
CA ILE A 245 2.56 -15.34 -4.57
C ILE A 245 2.49 -14.02 -3.81
N ASN A 246 3.09 -12.95 -4.34
CA ASN A 246 3.05 -11.63 -3.71
C ASN A 246 1.61 -11.13 -3.54
N TYR A 247 0.79 -11.31 -4.56
CA TYR A 247 -0.63 -10.96 -4.50
C TYR A 247 -1.39 -11.79 -3.46
N LEU A 248 -1.22 -13.13 -3.43
CA LEU A 248 -1.93 -13.98 -2.46
C LEU A 248 -1.47 -13.70 -1.03
N ALA A 249 -0.18 -13.44 -0.82
CA ALA A 249 0.36 -13.06 0.49
C ALA A 249 -0.28 -11.76 0.99
N PHE A 250 -0.34 -10.72 0.15
CA PHE A 250 -1.05 -9.48 0.43
C PHE A 250 -2.53 -9.74 0.75
N TYR A 251 -3.19 -10.56 -0.07
CA TYR A 251 -4.61 -10.83 0.08
C TYR A 251 -4.93 -11.57 1.38
N PHE A 252 -4.08 -12.51 1.79
CA PHE A 252 -4.21 -13.18 3.09
C PHE A 252 -3.94 -12.23 4.26
N GLU A 253 -3.00 -11.28 4.15
CA GLU A 253 -2.83 -10.23 5.18
C GLU A 253 -4.14 -9.44 5.36
N VAL A 254 -4.79 -9.03 4.26
CA VAL A 254 -6.09 -8.33 4.32
C VAL A 254 -7.17 -9.20 4.96
N LEU A 255 -7.26 -10.48 4.60
CA LEU A 255 -8.24 -11.39 5.18
C LEU A 255 -8.03 -11.55 6.69
N ILE A 256 -6.78 -11.68 7.15
CA ILE A 256 -6.46 -11.76 8.58
C ILE A 256 -6.89 -10.48 9.30
N LEU A 257 -6.59 -9.30 8.75
CA LEU A 257 -7.02 -8.02 9.31
C LEU A 257 -8.55 -7.91 9.40
N CYS A 258 -9.27 -8.43 8.40
CA CYS A 258 -10.73 -8.47 8.41
C CYS A 258 -11.25 -9.43 9.48
N ILE A 259 -10.70 -10.64 9.55
CA ILE A 259 -11.06 -11.64 10.58
C ILE A 259 -10.88 -11.03 11.97
N ASP A 260 -9.75 -10.37 12.24
CA ASP A 260 -9.50 -9.72 13.52
C ASP A 260 -10.52 -8.62 13.82
N SER A 261 -10.79 -7.74 12.85
CA SER A 261 -11.74 -6.62 12.98
C SER A 261 -13.19 -7.07 13.20
N PHE A 262 -13.55 -8.25 12.70
CA PHE A 262 -14.91 -8.80 12.73
C PHE A 262 -15.02 -10.10 13.52
N SER A 263 -14.04 -10.41 14.37
CA SER A 263 -13.95 -11.66 15.14
C SER A 263 -15.14 -11.92 16.07
N GLN A 264 -15.86 -10.87 16.49
CA GLN A 264 -17.07 -10.95 17.31
C GLN A 264 -18.38 -10.85 16.51
N SER A 265 -18.32 -10.93 15.18
CA SER A 265 -19.51 -10.89 14.33
C SER A 265 -20.15 -12.28 14.17
N GLU A 266 -21.34 -12.32 13.56
CA GLU A 266 -22.05 -13.58 13.28
C GLU A 266 -21.47 -14.34 12.08
N TYR A 267 -20.51 -13.76 11.35
CA TYR A 267 -19.90 -14.38 10.20
C TYR A 267 -18.92 -15.48 10.64
N ASP A 268 -19.08 -16.69 10.09
CA ASP A 268 -18.19 -17.81 10.36
C ASP A 268 -16.92 -17.73 9.50
N PHE A 269 -15.80 -17.37 10.14
CA PHE A 269 -14.50 -17.24 9.49
C PHE A 269 -13.70 -18.55 9.39
N ASN A 270 -14.19 -19.67 9.93
CA ASN A 270 -13.42 -20.92 9.97
C ASN A 270 -13.02 -21.39 8.57
N VAL A 271 -13.91 -21.27 7.59
CA VAL A 271 -13.63 -21.66 6.20
C VAL A 271 -12.49 -20.83 5.60
N LEU A 272 -12.46 -19.52 5.85
CA LEU A 272 -11.40 -18.64 5.38
C LEU A 272 -10.07 -18.94 6.08
N GLN A 273 -10.08 -19.20 7.38
CA GLN A 273 -8.89 -19.58 8.15
C GLN A 273 -8.30 -20.91 7.66
N ASP A 274 -9.15 -21.91 7.40
CA ASP A 274 -8.74 -23.20 6.85
C ASP A 274 -8.16 -23.05 5.44
N LEU A 275 -8.74 -22.18 4.59
CA LEU A 275 -8.19 -21.88 3.27
C LEU A 275 -6.81 -21.22 3.35
N ILE A 276 -6.61 -20.23 4.23
CA ILE A 276 -5.30 -19.58 4.42
C ILE A 276 -4.24 -20.62 4.81
N LYS A 277 -4.59 -21.56 5.70
CA LYS A 277 -3.70 -22.67 6.08
C LYS A 277 -3.43 -23.60 4.90
N GLN A 278 -4.47 -24.00 4.16
CA GLN A 278 -4.33 -24.88 2.98
C GLN A 278 -3.40 -24.26 1.93
N PHE A 279 -3.52 -22.97 1.65
CA PHE A 279 -2.62 -22.27 0.73
C PHE A 279 -1.17 -22.22 1.26
N SER A 280 -0.99 -22.07 2.58
CA SER A 280 0.35 -22.11 3.18
C SER A 280 1.02 -23.47 2.99
N ASP A 281 0.26 -24.56 3.13
CA ASP A 281 0.74 -25.93 2.88
C ASP A 281 1.08 -26.13 1.39
N LEU A 282 0.21 -25.65 0.48
CA LEU A 282 0.45 -25.68 -0.98
C LEU A 282 1.71 -24.90 -1.38
N PHE A 283 1.95 -23.72 -0.79
CA PHE A 283 3.18 -22.96 -1.05
C PHE A 283 4.42 -23.71 -0.57
N GLY A 284 4.32 -24.45 0.54
CA GLY A 284 5.38 -25.37 1.00
C GLY A 284 5.66 -26.50 0.00
N ALA A 285 4.61 -27.11 -0.54
CA ALA A 285 4.71 -28.15 -1.57
C ALA A 285 5.34 -27.61 -2.86
N ILE A 286 4.87 -26.46 -3.35
CA ILE A 286 5.42 -25.79 -4.55
C ILE A 286 6.89 -25.46 -4.36
N LYS A 287 7.27 -24.88 -3.21
CA LYS A 287 8.66 -24.56 -2.91
C LYS A 287 9.55 -25.81 -2.95
N SER A 288 9.04 -26.94 -2.46
CA SER A 288 9.76 -28.22 -2.47
C SER A 288 9.91 -28.74 -3.92
N ALA A 289 8.83 -28.76 -4.70
CA ALA A 289 8.85 -29.17 -6.10
C ALA A 289 9.82 -28.33 -6.95
N ILE A 290 9.85 -27.00 -6.75
CA ILE A 290 10.80 -26.09 -7.40
C ILE A 290 12.25 -26.42 -7.01
N SER A 291 12.50 -26.63 -5.71
CA SER A 291 13.85 -26.91 -5.20
C SER A 291 14.41 -28.23 -5.74
N ASP A 292 13.55 -29.24 -5.87
CA ASP A 292 13.90 -30.56 -6.38
C ASP A 292 13.86 -30.63 -7.92
N LYS A 293 13.47 -29.54 -8.59
CA LYS A 293 13.22 -29.46 -10.05
C LYS A 293 12.20 -30.50 -10.55
N ASP A 294 11.25 -30.86 -9.69
CA ASP A 294 10.15 -31.75 -10.01
C ASP A 294 9.00 -30.97 -10.65
N TYR A 295 9.17 -30.61 -11.92
CA TYR A 295 8.21 -29.80 -12.65
C TYR A 295 6.90 -30.54 -12.98
N VAL A 296 6.91 -31.87 -12.96
CA VAL A 296 5.68 -32.67 -13.14
C VAL A 296 4.81 -32.51 -11.90
N ASN A 297 5.37 -32.74 -10.71
CA ASN A 297 4.65 -32.51 -9.45
C ASN A 297 4.25 -31.03 -9.28
N LEU A 298 5.11 -30.08 -9.67
CA LEU A 298 4.75 -28.67 -9.65
C LEU A 298 3.52 -28.37 -10.52
N SER A 299 3.46 -28.92 -11.73
CA SER A 299 2.29 -28.78 -12.61
C SER A 299 1.04 -29.38 -11.99
N ASP A 300 1.14 -30.55 -11.37
CA ASP A 300 0.00 -31.19 -10.71
C ASP A 300 -0.56 -30.33 -9.56
N ILE A 301 0.34 -29.75 -8.74
CA ILE A 301 -0.04 -28.86 -7.66
C ILE A 301 -0.76 -27.60 -8.21
N LEU A 302 -0.21 -26.99 -9.26
CA LEU A 302 -0.78 -25.76 -9.84
C LEU A 302 -2.12 -26.00 -10.54
N GLU A 303 -2.25 -27.08 -11.31
CA GLU A 303 -3.43 -27.34 -12.15
C GLU A 303 -4.58 -27.96 -11.35
N TYR A 304 -4.28 -28.87 -10.42
CA TYR A 304 -5.31 -29.66 -9.73
C TYR A 304 -5.45 -29.30 -8.26
N GLU A 305 -4.35 -29.17 -7.52
CA GLU A 305 -4.42 -28.95 -6.07
C GLU A 305 -4.73 -27.51 -5.68
N MET A 306 -4.22 -26.53 -6.44
CA MET A 306 -4.43 -25.09 -6.16
C MET A 306 -5.73 -24.55 -6.76
N ALA A 307 -6.25 -25.16 -7.83
CA ALA A 307 -7.44 -24.68 -8.52
C ALA A 307 -8.70 -24.72 -7.65
N GLU A 308 -8.94 -25.82 -6.93
CA GLU A 308 -10.13 -25.95 -6.06
C GLU A 308 -10.09 -24.96 -4.86
N PRO A 309 -9.00 -24.86 -4.08
CA PRO A 309 -8.89 -23.88 -3.00
C PRO A 309 -9.04 -22.44 -3.48
N LEU A 310 -8.51 -22.10 -4.67
CA LEU A 310 -8.67 -20.77 -5.25
C LEU A 310 -10.13 -20.47 -5.62
N GLN A 311 -10.86 -21.45 -6.15
CA GLN A 311 -12.29 -21.31 -6.43
C GLN A 311 -13.11 -21.18 -5.15
N LYS A 312 -12.78 -21.92 -4.08
CA LYS A 312 -13.38 -21.75 -2.75
C LYS A 312 -13.09 -20.36 -2.19
N LEU A 313 -11.85 -19.90 -2.25
CA LEU A 313 -11.44 -18.57 -1.80
C LEU A 313 -12.24 -17.48 -2.51
N LEU A 314 -12.41 -17.57 -3.83
CA LEU A 314 -13.25 -16.65 -4.61
C LEU A 314 -14.70 -16.62 -4.10
N ASN A 315 -15.30 -17.79 -3.87
CA ASN A 315 -16.68 -17.88 -3.39
C ASN A 315 -16.84 -17.32 -1.98
N GLU A 316 -15.92 -17.62 -1.07
CA GLU A 316 -15.95 -17.09 0.30
C GLU A 316 -15.66 -15.58 0.32
N THR A 317 -14.81 -15.07 -0.58
CA THR A 317 -14.60 -13.64 -0.75
C THR A 317 -15.89 -12.92 -1.15
N GLN A 318 -16.67 -13.49 -2.06
CA GLN A 318 -17.97 -12.93 -2.45
C GLN A 318 -18.92 -12.89 -1.26
N LYS A 319 -19.07 -14.00 -0.52
CA LYS A 319 -19.91 -14.05 0.68
C LYS A 319 -19.49 -13.05 1.74
N LEU A 320 -18.18 -12.92 1.97
CA LEU A 320 -17.62 -11.96 2.91
C LEU A 320 -17.93 -10.52 2.47
N THR A 321 -17.79 -10.22 1.18
CA THR A 321 -18.12 -8.91 0.61
C THR A 321 -19.60 -8.57 0.80
N ASP A 322 -20.50 -9.54 0.54
CA ASP A 322 -21.94 -9.37 0.73
C ASP A 322 -22.26 -9.13 2.21
N PHE A 323 -21.67 -9.91 3.12
CA PHE A 323 -21.82 -9.72 4.56
C PHE A 323 -21.38 -8.33 5.00
N LEU A 324 -20.17 -7.90 4.63
CA LEU A 324 -19.63 -6.59 5.00
C LEU A 324 -20.46 -5.44 4.44
N SER A 325 -21.04 -5.60 3.24
CA SER A 325 -21.93 -4.61 2.63
C SER A 325 -23.24 -4.40 3.41
N THR A 326 -23.61 -5.33 4.29
CA THR A 326 -24.76 -5.19 5.20
C THR A 326 -24.38 -4.56 6.55
N GLN A 327 -23.09 -4.45 6.86
CA GLN A 327 -22.61 -3.88 8.11
C GLN A 327 -22.67 -2.34 8.04
N PRO A 328 -22.87 -1.66 9.18
CA PRO A 328 -22.81 -0.20 9.22
C PRO A 328 -21.41 0.30 8.80
N SER A 329 -21.40 1.30 7.92
CA SER A 329 -20.20 2.04 7.49
C SER A 329 -20.30 3.51 7.89
N LYS A 330 -19.20 4.11 8.35
CA LYS A 330 -19.12 5.55 8.67
C LYS A 330 -18.45 6.36 7.58
#